data_AF-A0A1H0L8S2-F1
#
_entry.id   AF-A0A1H0L8S2-F1
#
_cell.length_a   1.000
_cell.length_b   1.000
_cell.length_c   1.000
_cell.angle_alpha   90.00
_cell.angle_beta   90.00
_cell.angle_gamma   90.00
#
_symmetry.space_group_name_H-M   'P 1'
#
loop_
_entity.id
_entity.type
_entity.pdbx_description
1 polymer ?
#
loop_
_entity_poly.entity_id
_entity_poly.type
_entity_poly.pdbx_seq_one_letter_code
_entity_poly.pdbx_strand_id
1 'polypeptide(L)'
;MRKFPPLLVLILLFAAGCGPVSGGGRLADDTNCVEYTYSNVVPPTATTVIGVTVWPCPTVKPTTTVASTTPPINPTSVRPTTTTTPTTTTTLTPTTTTNTTTNATTVYPNPNNTGARGVTAYTVISGDYTAPAGAVIDGKRITGRLIVGSGGATIRNSEIYGGITNYPSRGRYTVTDSTIGAPTGCNGGIGLASENYTAERVHVRSFGDAFRGSTTTGASDILIRDSYARLCSEPGFHSDGYQGYQAGTNIKLIHNTLDQRGAPDSTAPIFNADGSKALWAENNLVVGGGFSLRIYDVAGQKSTVRDNKVVDGSWQYGPVNSSCNDQWSGNAIVGIDSDYRVTSVVRSLACSG
;
A
#
# COMPACT_ATOMS: atom_id res chain seq x y z
N MET A 1 -23.80 43.91 -63.93
CA MET A 1 -24.28 43.06 -62.82
C MET A 1 -23.16 42.88 -61.81
N ARG A 2 -23.51 42.88 -60.52
CA ARG A 2 -22.68 43.32 -59.38
C ARG A 2 -21.37 42.53 -59.22
N LYS A 3 -20.24 43.26 -59.15
CA LYS A 3 -18.94 42.76 -58.68
C LYS A 3 -18.92 42.87 -57.15
N PHE A 4 -18.73 41.75 -56.45
CA PHE A 4 -18.48 41.71 -55.01
C PHE A 4 -17.04 42.17 -54.72
N PRO A 5 -16.77 42.84 -53.57
CA PRO A 5 -15.41 43.20 -53.17
C PRO A 5 -14.70 41.97 -52.56
N PRO A 6 -13.36 41.95 -52.51
CA PRO A 6 -12.62 40.89 -51.85
C PRO A 6 -12.80 40.97 -50.33
N LEU A 7 -13.06 39.81 -49.73
CA LEU A 7 -13.14 39.60 -48.29
C LEU A 7 -11.73 39.78 -47.69
N LEU A 8 -11.55 40.83 -46.90
CA LEU A 8 -10.35 41.08 -46.10
C LEU A 8 -10.34 40.08 -44.94
N VAL A 9 -9.51 39.04 -45.02
CA VAL A 9 -9.24 38.13 -43.88
C VAL A 9 -8.25 38.85 -42.96
N LEU A 10 -8.78 39.38 -41.86
CA LEU A 10 -7.98 39.90 -40.75
C LEU A 10 -7.39 38.71 -39.99
N ILE A 11 -6.12 38.39 -40.25
CA ILE A 11 -5.34 37.48 -39.39
C ILE A 11 -5.01 38.26 -38.11
N LEU A 12 -5.80 38.05 -37.07
CA LEU A 12 -5.44 38.42 -35.70
C LEU A 12 -4.34 37.46 -35.23
N LEU A 13 -3.07 37.90 -35.30
CA LEU A 13 -2.01 37.33 -34.48
C LEU A 13 -2.32 37.66 -33.00
N PHE A 14 -2.90 36.71 -32.27
CA PHE A 14 -2.73 36.70 -30.83
C PHE A 14 -1.31 36.25 -30.53
N ALA A 15 -0.44 37.20 -30.19
CA ALA A 15 0.77 36.91 -29.44
C ALA A 15 0.37 36.50 -28.02
N ALA A 16 0.02 35.22 -27.84
CA ALA A 16 -0.02 34.61 -26.52
C ALA A 16 1.44 34.43 -26.07
N GLY A 17 1.88 35.29 -25.15
CA GLY A 17 3.15 35.10 -24.47
C GLY A 17 3.12 33.80 -23.66
N CYS A 18 3.66 32.73 -24.22
CA CYS A 18 4.08 31.56 -23.46
C CYS A 18 5.31 31.96 -22.65
N GLY A 19 5.09 32.48 -21.44
CA GLY A 19 6.12 32.39 -20.40
C GLY A 19 6.33 30.93 -20.02
N PRO A 20 7.56 30.49 -19.72
CA PRO A 20 7.80 29.13 -19.25
C PRO A 20 7.03 28.91 -17.95
N VAL A 21 6.09 27.96 -17.95
CA VAL A 21 5.45 27.47 -16.73
C VAL A 21 6.45 26.56 -16.05
N SER A 22 7.19 27.09 -15.09
CA SER A 22 8.07 26.31 -14.21
C SER A 22 7.21 25.50 -13.24
N GLY A 23 6.84 24.28 -13.64
CA GLY A 23 6.26 23.28 -12.74
C GLY A 23 7.36 22.60 -11.92
N GLY A 24 7.72 23.18 -10.77
CA GLY A 24 8.59 22.52 -9.80
C GLY A 24 7.80 21.45 -9.04
N GLY A 25 8.07 20.18 -9.31
CA GLY A 25 7.58 19.07 -8.49
C GLY A 25 8.36 18.97 -7.19
N ARG A 26 7.67 18.86 -6.05
CA ARG A 26 8.26 18.61 -4.73
C ARG A 26 8.23 17.10 -4.45
N LEU A 27 9.40 16.49 -4.27
CA LEU A 27 9.53 15.18 -3.67
C LEU A 27 10.30 15.36 -2.36
N ALA A 28 9.60 15.18 -1.23
CA ALA A 28 10.26 15.09 0.06
C ALA A 28 10.75 13.65 0.24
N ASP A 29 12.07 13.48 0.36
CA ASP A 29 12.65 12.26 0.93
C ASP A 29 12.63 12.43 2.45
N ASP A 30 11.74 11.68 3.11
CA ASP A 30 11.53 11.72 4.57
C ASP A 30 12.75 11.25 5.38
N THR A 31 13.84 10.82 4.73
CA THR A 31 15.03 10.32 5.43
C THR A 31 16.19 11.32 5.57
N ASN A 32 16.27 12.42 4.80
CA ASN A 32 17.53 13.18 4.71
C ASN A 32 17.48 14.73 4.83
N CYS A 33 16.37 15.40 5.16
CA CYS A 33 16.32 16.89 5.19
C CYS A 33 16.88 17.54 3.87
N VAL A 34 16.81 16.87 2.71
CA VAL A 34 17.30 17.42 1.43
C VAL A 34 16.11 17.73 0.54
N GLU A 35 16.01 18.99 0.09
CA GLU A 35 15.03 19.40 -0.91
C GLU A 35 15.71 19.42 -2.29
N TYR A 36 15.23 18.58 -3.21
CA TYR A 36 15.65 18.59 -4.61
C TYR A 36 14.67 19.40 -5.44
N THR A 37 15.19 20.39 -6.16
CA THR A 37 14.40 21.16 -7.13
C THR A 37 14.78 20.73 -8.55
N TYR A 38 13.79 20.20 -9.27
CA TYR A 38 13.95 19.81 -10.67
C TYR A 38 13.30 20.85 -11.58
N SER A 39 13.93 21.13 -12.71
CA SER A 39 13.35 21.96 -13.77
C SER A 39 13.15 21.10 -15.02
N ASN A 40 11.90 20.89 -15.41
CA ASN A 40 11.57 20.18 -16.64
C ASN A 40 11.66 21.15 -17.81
N VAL A 41 12.82 21.18 -18.48
CA VAL A 41 12.95 21.74 -19.82
C VAL A 41 12.97 20.56 -20.80
N VAL A 42 11.87 20.39 -21.54
CA VAL A 42 11.73 19.41 -22.64
C VAL A 42 12.35 20.06 -23.91
N PRO A 43 13.05 19.32 -24.80
CA PRO A 43 12.89 17.89 -25.11
C PRO A 43 14.17 17.04 -24.87
N PRO A 44 14.16 15.71 -25.09
CA PRO A 44 14.33 14.73 -24.01
C PRO A 44 15.68 14.03 -24.13
N THR A 45 16.61 14.24 -23.21
CA THR A 45 17.73 13.27 -23.02
C THR A 45 18.51 13.41 -21.72
N ALA A 46 18.27 14.42 -20.88
CA ALA A 46 18.91 14.50 -19.58
C ALA A 46 18.08 15.33 -18.59
N THR A 47 17.76 14.76 -17.43
CA THR A 47 17.27 15.52 -16.28
C THR A 47 18.47 16.20 -15.63
N THR A 48 18.65 17.49 -15.87
CA THR A 48 19.70 18.28 -15.19
C THR A 48 19.21 18.69 -13.80
N VAL A 49 19.95 18.31 -12.75
CA VAL A 49 19.72 18.82 -11.38
C VAL A 49 20.30 20.23 -11.29
N ILE A 50 19.46 21.25 -11.11
CA ILE A 50 19.89 22.68 -11.17
C ILE A 50 20.24 23.25 -9.78
N GLY A 51 20.07 22.49 -8.70
CA GLY A 51 20.55 22.91 -7.39
C GLY A 51 20.24 21.90 -6.30
N VAL A 52 21.15 21.83 -5.32
CA VAL A 52 20.91 21.15 -4.05
C VAL A 52 20.92 22.24 -2.99
N THR A 53 19.76 22.55 -2.42
CA THR A 53 19.68 23.48 -1.29
C THR A 53 19.73 22.63 -0.02
N VAL A 54 20.87 22.66 0.67
CA VAL A 54 21.00 21.98 1.96
C VAL A 54 20.46 22.92 3.03
N TRP A 55 19.29 22.62 3.57
CA TRP A 55 18.78 23.34 4.74
C TRP A 55 19.42 22.76 6.01
N PRO A 56 19.87 23.60 6.96
CA PRO A 56 20.28 23.10 8.26
C PRO A 56 19.05 22.49 8.94
N CYS A 57 19.06 21.18 9.23
CA CYS A 57 17.98 20.59 10.05
C CYS A 57 17.90 21.41 11.35
N PRO A 58 16.69 21.70 11.87
CA PRO A 58 16.54 22.44 13.11
C PRO A 58 17.29 21.72 14.23
N THR A 59 18.34 22.36 14.75
CA THR A 59 19.07 21.86 15.91
C THR A 59 18.10 21.83 17.07
N VAL A 60 17.70 20.63 17.50
CA VAL A 60 16.84 20.47 18.67
C VAL A 60 17.62 21.02 19.86
N LYS A 61 17.24 22.21 20.33
CA LYS A 61 17.84 22.82 21.51
C LYS A 61 17.58 21.87 22.69
N PRO A 62 18.61 21.41 23.42
CA PRO A 62 18.40 20.53 24.56
C PRO A 62 17.46 21.24 25.54
N THR A 63 16.29 20.65 25.74
CA THR A 63 15.31 21.14 26.70
C THR A 63 15.82 20.76 28.08
N THR A 64 16.22 21.75 28.87
CA THR A 64 16.57 21.57 30.28
C THR A 64 15.37 21.04 31.05
N THR A 65 15.46 19.78 31.47
CA THR A 65 14.49 19.13 32.36
C THR A 65 14.54 19.83 33.72
N VAL A 66 13.50 20.61 34.04
CA VAL A 66 13.31 21.16 35.38
C VAL A 66 12.85 20.03 36.29
N ALA A 67 13.60 19.78 37.38
CA ALA A 67 13.23 18.83 38.42
C ALA A 67 11.90 19.27 39.07
N SER A 68 10.88 18.45 38.93
CA SER A 68 9.58 18.63 39.59
C SER A 68 9.71 18.19 41.05
N THR A 69 9.55 19.12 41.98
CA THR A 69 9.42 18.84 43.42
C THR A 69 7.99 18.41 43.72
N THR A 70 7.81 17.13 44.03
CA THR A 70 6.52 16.57 44.43
C THR A 70 6.12 17.10 45.82
N PRO A 71 4.94 17.71 46.00
CA PRO A 71 4.44 18.09 47.32
C PRO A 71 4.06 16.86 48.17
N PRO A 72 4.14 16.97 49.51
CA PRO A 72 3.86 15.86 50.43
C PRO A 72 2.40 15.44 50.37
N ILE A 73 2.18 14.13 50.23
CA ILE A 73 0.87 13.49 50.11
C ILE A 73 0.25 13.39 51.50
N ASN A 74 -0.93 13.99 51.68
CA ASN A 74 -1.73 13.93 52.90
C ASN A 74 -2.50 12.59 52.93
N PRO A 75 -2.42 11.76 54.00
CA PRO A 75 -3.08 10.46 54.04
C PRO A 75 -4.60 10.63 54.08
N THR A 76 -5.27 10.19 53.01
CA THR A 76 -6.74 10.19 52.94
C THR A 76 -7.28 8.86 53.48
N SER A 77 -8.23 8.98 54.40
CA SER A 77 -8.96 7.90 55.08
C SER A 77 -9.58 6.90 54.09
N VAL A 78 -9.34 5.60 54.36
CA VAL A 78 -9.80 4.47 53.55
C VAL A 78 -11.29 4.23 53.81
N ARG A 79 -12.10 4.30 52.73
CA ARG A 79 -13.53 3.95 52.75
C ARG A 79 -13.71 2.44 52.52
N PRO A 80 -14.68 1.76 53.17
CA PRO A 80 -14.84 0.31 53.07
C PRO A 80 -15.22 -0.12 51.65
N THR A 81 -14.54 -1.16 51.17
CA THR A 81 -14.75 -1.84 49.89
C THR A 81 -16.00 -2.71 49.95
N THR A 82 -16.96 -2.50 49.06
CA THR A 82 -18.06 -3.43 48.81
C THR A 82 -17.54 -4.60 47.97
N THR A 83 -17.54 -5.79 48.56
CA THR A 83 -17.23 -7.06 47.90
C THR A 83 -18.23 -7.34 46.79
N THR A 84 -17.82 -7.22 45.52
CA THR A 84 -18.57 -7.70 44.38
C THR A 84 -18.29 -9.19 44.16
N THR A 85 -19.36 -9.99 44.21
CA THR A 85 -19.38 -11.42 43.91
C THR A 85 -18.72 -11.71 42.54
N PRO A 86 -17.83 -12.71 42.44
CA PRO A 86 -17.15 -13.03 41.20
C PRO A 86 -18.15 -13.57 40.16
N THR A 87 -18.29 -12.85 39.04
CA THR A 87 -19.01 -13.34 37.86
C THR A 87 -18.17 -14.44 37.22
N THR A 88 -18.75 -15.63 37.08
CA THR A 88 -18.15 -16.77 36.39
C THR A 88 -17.85 -16.42 34.94
N THR A 89 -16.58 -16.21 34.62
CA THR A 89 -16.09 -16.12 33.25
C THR A 89 -16.24 -17.50 32.60
N THR A 90 -17.19 -17.64 31.68
CA THR A 90 -17.28 -18.80 30.79
C THR A 90 -16.06 -18.80 29.88
N THR A 91 -15.07 -19.62 30.22
CA THR A 91 -13.95 -19.95 29.35
C THR A 91 -14.50 -20.64 28.11
N LEU A 92 -14.54 -19.91 26.98
CA LEU A 92 -14.84 -20.51 25.68
C LEU A 92 -13.75 -21.54 25.39
N THR A 93 -14.15 -22.80 25.32
CA THR A 93 -13.28 -23.89 24.87
C THR A 93 -12.74 -23.52 23.49
N PRO A 94 -11.42 -23.57 23.24
CA PRO A 94 -10.88 -23.31 21.93
C PRO A 94 -11.44 -24.36 20.98
N THR A 95 -12.34 -23.94 20.08
CA THR A 95 -12.81 -24.77 19.00
C THR A 95 -11.60 -25.10 18.14
N THR A 96 -11.19 -26.37 18.15
CA THR A 96 -10.21 -26.91 17.24
C THR A 96 -10.78 -26.75 15.84
N THR A 97 -10.32 -25.73 15.11
CA THR A 97 -10.53 -25.63 13.67
C THR A 97 -9.79 -26.81 13.05
N THR A 98 -10.53 -27.87 12.79
CA THR A 98 -10.10 -28.92 11.86
C THR A 98 -9.71 -28.24 10.56
N ASN A 99 -8.43 -28.35 10.18
CA ASN A 99 -7.95 -28.10 8.83
C ASN A 99 -8.62 -29.11 7.90
N THR A 100 -9.89 -28.92 7.62
CA THR A 100 -10.50 -29.45 6.41
C THR A 100 -9.79 -28.75 5.27
N THR A 101 -9.02 -29.52 4.49
CA THR A 101 -8.69 -29.23 3.10
C THR A 101 -9.99 -29.12 2.30
N THR A 102 -10.76 -28.08 2.57
CA THR A 102 -11.88 -27.65 1.74
C THR A 102 -11.28 -27.37 0.38
N ASN A 103 -11.80 -28.06 -0.64
CA ASN A 103 -11.65 -27.70 -2.04
C ASN A 103 -11.43 -26.19 -2.14
N ALA A 104 -10.22 -25.78 -2.56
CA ALA A 104 -9.90 -24.38 -2.73
C ALA A 104 -11.07 -23.74 -3.45
N THR A 105 -11.75 -22.81 -2.82
CA THR A 105 -12.73 -21.97 -3.49
C THR A 105 -12.03 -21.47 -4.75
N THR A 106 -12.51 -21.88 -5.92
CA THR A 106 -11.89 -21.59 -7.23
C THR A 106 -11.86 -20.10 -7.57
N VAL A 107 -12.31 -19.27 -6.63
CA VAL A 107 -12.48 -17.83 -6.74
C VAL A 107 -11.41 -17.18 -5.90
N TYR A 108 -10.46 -16.53 -6.56
CA TYR A 108 -9.50 -15.66 -5.90
C TYR A 108 -10.21 -14.44 -5.27
N PRO A 109 -9.54 -13.68 -4.40
CA PRO A 109 -10.09 -12.44 -3.89
C PRO A 109 -10.49 -11.47 -5.02
N ASN A 110 -11.61 -10.80 -4.85
CA ASN A 110 -12.19 -9.86 -5.80
C ASN A 110 -13.03 -8.81 -5.04
N PRO A 111 -13.59 -7.77 -5.70
CA PRO A 111 -14.36 -6.75 -5.02
C PRO A 111 -15.58 -7.27 -4.24
N ASN A 112 -16.13 -8.42 -4.62
CA ASN A 112 -17.35 -8.96 -4.01
C ASN A 112 -17.06 -9.76 -2.73
N ASN A 113 -15.84 -10.26 -2.54
CA ASN A 113 -15.44 -11.08 -1.40
C ASN A 113 -14.39 -10.45 -0.47
N THR A 114 -13.96 -9.22 -0.76
CA THR A 114 -13.04 -8.42 0.06
C THR A 114 -13.63 -7.06 0.40
N GLY A 115 -12.94 -6.32 1.27
CA GLY A 115 -13.34 -4.97 1.64
C GLY A 115 -14.29 -4.94 2.83
N ALA A 116 -14.76 -3.74 3.13
CA ALA A 116 -15.74 -3.52 4.20
C ALA A 116 -17.05 -4.25 3.93
N ARG A 117 -17.49 -5.07 4.88
CA ARG A 117 -18.69 -5.92 4.77
C ARG A 117 -19.59 -5.76 5.97
N GLY A 118 -20.90 -5.89 5.74
CA GLY A 118 -21.91 -5.88 6.81
C GLY A 118 -22.13 -4.53 7.50
N VAL A 119 -21.56 -3.45 6.98
CA VAL A 119 -21.75 -2.10 7.54
C VAL A 119 -22.92 -1.42 6.84
N THR A 120 -23.99 -1.15 7.59
CA THR A 120 -25.16 -0.43 7.10
C THR A 120 -24.97 1.09 7.12
N ALA A 121 -24.20 1.59 8.09
CA ALA A 121 -23.82 2.99 8.21
C ALA A 121 -22.47 3.11 8.92
N TYR A 122 -21.58 3.95 8.39
CA TYR A 122 -20.31 4.26 9.03
C TYR A 122 -20.48 5.40 10.04
N THR A 123 -19.79 5.31 11.17
CA THR A 123 -19.44 6.53 11.92
C THR A 123 -18.33 7.24 11.14
N VAL A 124 -18.58 8.48 10.72
CA VAL A 124 -17.61 9.25 9.92
C VAL A 124 -16.64 9.97 10.83
N ILE A 125 -15.35 9.89 10.50
CA ILE A 125 -14.27 10.70 11.03
C ILE A 125 -13.72 11.53 9.86
N SER A 126 -13.86 12.85 9.96
CA SER A 126 -13.42 13.76 8.92
C SER A 126 -11.93 14.06 9.00
N GLY A 127 -11.24 13.92 7.87
CA GLY A 127 -9.81 14.19 7.75
C GLY A 127 -8.94 13.05 8.26
N ASP A 128 -7.67 13.37 8.49
CA ASP A 128 -6.70 12.43 9.01
C ASP A 128 -7.02 12.06 10.47
N TYR A 129 -6.72 10.82 10.83
CA TYR A 129 -7.00 10.28 12.16
C TYR A 129 -5.80 9.54 12.72
N THR A 130 -5.29 10.00 13.87
CA THR A 130 -4.27 9.28 14.63
C THR A 130 -4.95 8.36 15.64
N ALA A 131 -4.76 7.06 15.47
CA ALA A 131 -5.33 6.06 16.35
C ALA A 131 -4.71 6.14 17.75
N PRO A 132 -5.54 6.20 18.82
CA PRO A 132 -5.07 5.95 20.17
C PRO A 132 -4.41 4.57 20.29
N ALA A 133 -3.52 4.43 21.28
CA ALA A 133 -2.88 3.14 21.56
C ALA A 133 -3.91 2.03 21.80
N GLY A 134 -3.78 0.92 21.07
CA GLY A 134 -4.68 -0.23 21.18
C GLY A 134 -6.09 0.02 20.64
N ALA A 135 -6.29 1.08 19.85
CA ALA A 135 -7.62 1.42 19.34
C ALA A 135 -8.21 0.29 18.48
N VAL A 136 -9.52 0.11 18.63
CA VAL A 136 -10.34 -0.74 17.75
C VAL A 136 -11.17 0.18 16.85
N ILE A 137 -10.84 0.22 15.57
CA ILE A 137 -11.52 0.99 14.54
C ILE A 137 -12.45 0.03 13.81
N ASP A 138 -13.73 0.06 14.18
CA ASP A 138 -14.77 -0.84 13.70
C ASP A 138 -15.97 -0.05 13.18
N GLY A 139 -16.42 -0.34 11.95
CA GLY A 139 -17.55 0.36 11.34
C GLY A 139 -17.30 1.86 11.13
N LYS A 140 -16.05 2.27 10.86
CA LYS A 140 -15.68 3.68 10.69
C LYS A 140 -15.41 4.02 9.23
N ARG A 141 -15.76 5.25 8.83
CA ARG A 141 -15.28 5.86 7.60
C ARG A 141 -14.36 7.01 7.96
N ILE A 142 -13.06 6.86 7.71
CA ILE A 142 -12.07 7.92 7.87
C ILE A 142 -11.84 8.55 6.49
N THR A 143 -12.13 9.84 6.33
CA THR A 143 -12.04 10.50 5.01
C THR A 143 -10.62 10.94 4.64
N GLY A 144 -9.68 10.92 5.59
CA GLY A 144 -8.24 11.12 5.36
C GLY A 144 -7.41 9.87 5.61
N ARG A 145 -6.13 10.08 5.95
CA ARG A 145 -5.16 9.03 6.30
C ARG A 145 -5.36 8.55 7.74
N LEU A 146 -5.19 7.25 7.95
CA LEU A 146 -5.09 6.65 9.28
C LEU A 146 -3.63 6.50 9.70
N ILE A 147 -3.28 7.06 10.85
CA ILE A 147 -1.94 7.01 11.43
C ILE A 147 -1.98 6.13 12.68
N VAL A 148 -1.25 5.02 12.67
CA VAL A 148 -1.15 4.10 13.80
C VAL A 148 0.10 4.41 14.62
N GLY A 149 -0.10 4.75 15.90
CA GLY A 149 0.98 4.96 16.87
C GLY A 149 1.62 3.66 17.38
N SER A 150 2.65 3.78 18.23
CA SER A 150 3.41 2.64 18.78
C SER A 150 2.57 1.64 19.58
N GLY A 151 1.45 2.09 20.16
CA GLY A 151 0.50 1.22 20.85
C GLY A 151 -0.34 0.33 19.94
N GLY A 152 -0.20 0.46 18.61
CA GLY A 152 -0.88 -0.37 17.63
C GLY A 152 -2.39 -0.09 17.50
N ALA A 153 -3.02 -0.78 16.56
CA ALA A 153 -4.45 -0.68 16.31
C ALA A 153 -5.03 -1.93 15.64
N THR A 154 -6.31 -2.20 15.87
CA THR A 154 -7.09 -3.18 15.10
C THR A 154 -8.14 -2.44 14.28
N ILE A 155 -8.11 -2.64 12.97
CA ILE A 155 -9.03 -2.05 12.02
C ILE A 155 -9.88 -3.17 11.42
N ARG A 156 -11.20 -3.02 11.47
CA ARG A 156 -12.12 -3.98 10.86
C ARG A 156 -13.38 -3.31 10.34
N ASN A 157 -14.02 -3.91 9.33
CA ASN A 157 -15.30 -3.42 8.78
C ASN A 157 -15.30 -1.91 8.54
N SER A 158 -14.20 -1.36 8.01
CA SER A 158 -13.99 0.09 7.94
C SER A 158 -13.59 0.54 6.55
N GLU A 159 -13.85 1.81 6.26
CA GLU A 159 -13.44 2.49 5.05
C GLU A 159 -12.44 3.60 5.38
N ILE A 160 -11.26 3.55 4.78
CA ILE A 160 -10.24 4.59 4.94
C ILE A 160 -9.98 5.17 3.55
N TYR A 161 -10.28 6.45 3.33
CA TYR A 161 -10.13 7.04 2.00
C TYR A 161 -8.67 7.40 1.68
N GLY A 162 -7.92 7.79 2.70
CA GLY A 162 -6.46 7.83 2.63
C GLY A 162 -5.84 6.45 2.82
N GLY A 163 -4.51 6.43 2.99
CA GLY A 163 -3.78 5.21 3.33
C GLY A 163 -3.75 4.96 4.84
N ILE A 164 -3.14 3.84 5.23
CA ILE A 164 -2.79 3.50 6.60
C ILE A 164 -1.26 3.52 6.71
N THR A 165 -0.72 4.24 7.68
CA THR A 165 0.71 4.23 8.00
C THR A 165 0.94 4.06 9.49
N ASN A 166 2.02 3.37 9.86
CA ASN A 166 2.54 3.36 11.23
C ASN A 166 3.84 4.14 11.40
N TYR A 167 4.36 4.77 10.35
CA TYR A 167 5.56 5.61 10.45
C TYR A 167 5.26 6.94 11.16
N PRO A 168 6.18 7.47 12.00
CA PRO A 168 7.49 6.92 12.38
C PRO A 168 7.47 5.94 13.56
N SER A 169 6.30 5.70 14.15
CA SER A 169 6.17 4.99 15.42
C SER A 169 6.33 3.45 15.35
N ARG A 170 6.16 2.87 14.15
CA ARG A 170 6.31 1.45 13.82
C ARG A 170 5.41 0.51 14.63
N GLY A 171 4.31 1.02 15.18
CA GLY A 171 3.34 0.22 15.93
C GLY A 171 2.67 -0.86 15.07
N ARG A 172 2.39 -2.02 15.66
CA ARG A 172 1.76 -3.14 14.96
C ARG A 172 0.28 -2.86 14.71
N TYR A 173 -0.20 -3.18 13.52
CA TYR A 173 -1.63 -3.05 13.23
C TYR A 173 -2.20 -4.20 12.41
N THR A 174 -3.49 -4.43 12.56
CA THR A 174 -4.22 -5.45 11.80
C THR A 174 -5.38 -4.80 11.08
N VAL A 175 -5.60 -5.17 9.82
CA VAL A 175 -6.70 -4.71 8.98
C VAL A 175 -7.45 -5.93 8.47
N THR A 176 -8.73 -6.01 8.77
CA THR A 176 -9.59 -7.12 8.33
C THR A 176 -10.87 -6.59 7.70
N ASP A 177 -11.37 -7.23 6.64
CA ASP A 177 -12.67 -6.91 6.04
C ASP A 177 -12.88 -5.39 5.89
N SER A 178 -11.93 -4.70 5.26
CA SER A 178 -11.91 -3.23 5.19
C SER A 178 -11.48 -2.75 3.82
N THR A 179 -12.00 -1.59 3.42
CA THR A 179 -11.70 -0.98 2.11
C THR A 179 -10.79 0.23 2.32
N ILE A 180 -9.65 0.25 1.62
CA ILE A 180 -8.66 1.32 1.67
C ILE A 180 -8.61 2.02 0.32
N GLY A 181 -8.67 3.35 0.33
CA GLY A 181 -8.78 4.19 -0.84
C GLY A 181 -10.17 4.78 -1.05
N ALA A 182 -10.19 6.03 -1.52
CA ALA A 182 -11.39 6.73 -1.95
C ALA A 182 -12.13 5.93 -3.04
N PRO A 183 -13.47 6.08 -3.15
CA PRO A 183 -14.25 5.38 -4.18
C PRO A 183 -13.92 5.79 -5.62
N THR A 184 -13.28 6.93 -5.80
CA THR A 184 -12.95 7.51 -7.10
C THR A 184 -11.61 8.23 -7.03
N GLY A 185 -11.00 8.44 -8.21
CA GLY A 185 -9.73 9.14 -8.35
C GLY A 185 -8.53 8.20 -8.25
N CYS A 186 -7.34 8.77 -8.38
CA CYS A 186 -6.09 8.06 -8.24
C CYS A 186 -5.13 8.79 -7.29
N ASN A 187 -4.61 8.06 -6.30
CA ASN A 187 -3.62 8.54 -5.35
C ASN A 187 -2.30 7.82 -5.62
N GLY A 188 -1.25 8.54 -6.06
CA GLY A 188 0.07 7.94 -6.33
C GLY A 188 0.83 7.49 -5.08
N GLY A 189 0.26 7.65 -3.89
CA GLY A 189 0.83 7.17 -2.64
C GLY A 189 0.54 5.70 -2.36
N ILE A 190 0.55 5.36 -1.08
CA ILE A 190 0.51 3.99 -0.58
C ILE A 190 -0.79 3.73 0.18
N GLY A 191 -1.42 2.60 -0.10
CA GLY A 191 -2.59 2.09 0.62
C GLY A 191 -2.25 1.68 2.06
N LEU A 192 -1.40 0.67 2.26
CA LEU A 192 -0.96 0.21 3.59
C LEU A 192 0.57 0.18 3.70
N ALA A 193 1.10 0.79 4.77
CA ALA A 193 2.53 0.89 5.05
C ALA A 193 2.84 0.98 6.57
N SER A 194 4.07 0.80 7.04
CA SER A 194 5.27 0.41 6.29
C SER A 194 5.75 -0.98 6.65
N GLU A 195 5.41 -1.46 7.85
CA GLU A 195 5.84 -2.74 8.42
C GLU A 195 4.91 -3.13 9.58
N ASN A 196 5.12 -4.30 10.19
CA ASN A 196 4.40 -4.82 11.35
C ASN A 196 2.89 -4.86 11.14
N TYR A 197 2.41 -5.27 9.96
CA TYR A 197 0.98 -5.31 9.68
C TYR A 197 0.47 -6.64 9.14
N THR A 198 -0.79 -6.91 9.46
CA THR A 198 -1.57 -7.99 8.87
C THR A 198 -2.76 -7.40 8.12
N ALA A 199 -2.95 -7.80 6.87
CA ALA A 199 -4.09 -7.45 6.03
C ALA A 199 -4.80 -8.74 5.59
N GLU A 200 -6.07 -8.90 5.96
CA GLU A 200 -6.88 -10.06 5.62
C GLU A 200 -8.24 -9.64 5.03
N ARG A 201 -8.57 -10.12 3.83
CA ARG A 201 -9.78 -9.72 3.09
C ARG A 201 -9.90 -8.20 2.90
N VAL A 202 -8.76 -7.54 2.73
CA VAL A 202 -8.71 -6.09 2.48
C VAL A 202 -8.93 -5.82 1.00
N HIS A 203 -9.73 -4.80 0.69
CA HIS A 203 -9.83 -4.24 -0.65
C HIS A 203 -9.06 -2.92 -0.72
N VAL A 204 -7.98 -2.88 -1.48
CA VAL A 204 -7.29 -1.62 -1.81
C VAL A 204 -7.71 -1.15 -3.20
N ARG A 205 -8.04 0.13 -3.32
CA ARG A 205 -8.42 0.80 -4.58
C ARG A 205 -7.82 2.19 -4.66
N SER A 206 -7.78 2.76 -5.86
CA SER A 206 -7.41 4.17 -6.08
C SER A 206 -6.03 4.54 -5.52
N PHE A 207 -5.11 3.59 -5.46
CA PHE A 207 -3.72 3.79 -5.08
C PHE A 207 -2.77 3.33 -6.18
N GLY A 208 -1.65 4.05 -6.31
CA GLY A 208 -0.47 3.63 -7.06
C GLY A 208 0.11 2.38 -6.45
N ASP A 209 0.43 2.42 -5.15
CA ASP A 209 0.89 1.26 -4.40
C ASP A 209 -0.17 0.74 -3.44
N ALA A 210 -0.59 -0.52 -3.55
CA ALA A 210 -1.59 -1.04 -2.60
C ALA A 210 -0.97 -1.36 -1.24
N PHE A 211 0.13 -2.11 -1.25
CA PHE A 211 0.84 -2.53 -0.04
C PHE A 211 2.32 -2.21 -0.16
N ARG A 212 2.93 -1.70 0.91
CA ARG A 212 4.38 -1.48 0.96
C ARG A 212 5.02 -2.19 2.14
N GLY A 213 6.18 -2.79 1.90
CA GLY A 213 7.13 -3.19 2.92
C GLY A 213 8.33 -2.25 2.93
N SER A 214 8.59 -1.58 4.05
CA SER A 214 9.77 -0.74 4.24
C SER A 214 10.15 -0.68 5.71
N THR A 215 11.41 -1.03 6.02
CA THR A 215 11.91 -1.12 7.40
C THR A 215 13.26 -0.45 7.58
N THR A 216 13.55 -0.01 8.80
CA THR A 216 14.92 0.34 9.23
C THR A 216 15.48 -0.64 10.27
N THR A 217 14.69 -1.63 10.71
CA THR A 217 15.04 -2.54 11.82
C THR A 217 15.37 -3.95 11.33
N GLY A 218 15.20 -4.21 10.02
CA GLY A 218 15.64 -5.42 9.34
C GLY A 218 14.59 -6.53 9.21
N ALA A 219 13.52 -6.50 10.01
CA ALA A 219 12.33 -7.35 9.86
C ALA A 219 11.12 -6.48 9.55
N SER A 220 10.31 -6.88 8.56
CA SER A 220 9.08 -6.17 8.20
C SER A 220 7.84 -6.78 8.84
N ASP A 221 7.80 -8.08 9.13
CA ASP A 221 6.65 -8.76 9.76
C ASP A 221 5.30 -8.39 9.10
N ILE A 222 5.18 -8.71 7.81
CA ILE A 222 4.01 -8.41 6.99
C ILE A 222 3.30 -9.69 6.58
N LEU A 223 1.99 -9.74 6.79
CA LEU A 223 1.11 -10.76 6.24
C LEU A 223 0.00 -10.09 5.45
N ILE A 224 -0.09 -10.38 4.15
CA ILE A 224 -1.19 -9.97 3.29
C ILE A 224 -1.82 -11.25 2.76
N ARG A 225 -3.08 -11.48 3.12
CA ARG A 225 -3.79 -12.70 2.76
C ARG A 225 -5.21 -12.45 2.31
N ASP A 226 -5.69 -13.28 1.40
CA ASP A 226 -7.09 -13.29 0.96
C ASP A 226 -7.58 -11.89 0.52
N SER A 227 -6.67 -11.02 0.06
CA SER A 227 -6.92 -9.58 -0.18
C SER A 227 -6.90 -9.24 -1.67
N TYR A 228 -7.57 -8.15 -2.03
CA TYR A 228 -7.74 -7.69 -3.41
C TYR A 228 -7.24 -6.26 -3.57
N ALA A 229 -6.41 -6.02 -4.57
CA ALA A 229 -5.95 -4.70 -4.95
C ALA A 229 -6.30 -4.41 -6.41
N ARG A 230 -7.01 -3.30 -6.64
CA ARG A 230 -7.21 -2.70 -7.97
C ARG A 230 -6.45 -1.39 -8.03
N LEU A 231 -5.34 -1.39 -8.75
CA LEU A 231 -4.48 -0.22 -8.78
C LEU A 231 -4.92 0.79 -9.83
N CYS A 232 -4.44 2.01 -9.64
CA CYS A 232 -4.54 3.10 -10.59
C CYS A 232 -3.16 3.70 -10.81
N SER A 233 -2.97 4.44 -11.90
CA SER A 233 -1.79 5.26 -12.07
C SER A 233 -2.09 6.52 -12.87
N GLU A 234 -1.24 7.52 -12.69
CA GLU A 234 -1.12 8.70 -13.55
C GLU A 234 0.32 8.72 -14.11
N PRO A 235 0.60 9.49 -15.18
CA PRO A 235 1.93 9.58 -15.74
C PRO A 235 3.01 9.87 -14.71
N GLY A 236 4.05 9.03 -14.68
CA GLY A 236 5.17 9.14 -13.74
C GLY A 236 4.95 8.44 -12.40
N PHE A 237 3.82 7.78 -12.17
CA PHE A 237 3.63 6.94 -10.99
C PHE A 237 4.41 5.64 -11.12
N HIS A 238 4.85 5.14 -9.98
CA HIS A 238 5.32 3.77 -9.83
C HIS A 238 4.17 3.03 -9.16
N SER A 239 3.39 2.28 -9.93
CA SER A 239 2.27 1.53 -9.38
C SER A 239 2.66 0.07 -9.15
N ASP A 240 2.52 -0.39 -7.91
CA ASP A 240 2.83 -1.75 -7.45
C ASP A 240 1.73 -2.37 -6.56
N GLY A 241 1.41 -3.64 -6.78
CA GLY A 241 0.40 -4.31 -5.93
C GLY A 241 0.96 -4.51 -4.53
N TYR A 242 2.15 -5.09 -4.45
CA TYR A 242 3.04 -5.02 -3.31
C TYR A 242 4.37 -4.42 -3.76
N GLN A 243 4.88 -3.42 -3.03
CA GLN A 243 6.21 -2.84 -3.21
C GLN A 243 7.11 -3.14 -2.01
N GLY A 244 8.17 -3.90 -2.24
CA GLY A 244 9.31 -3.96 -1.34
C GLY A 244 10.26 -2.81 -1.64
N TYR A 245 10.39 -1.86 -0.70
CA TYR A 245 11.37 -0.78 -0.74
C TYR A 245 12.17 -0.77 0.56
N GLN A 246 13.39 -1.31 0.51
CA GLN A 246 14.17 -1.64 1.72
C GLN A 246 13.35 -2.52 2.68
N ALA A 247 12.58 -3.47 2.14
CA ALA A 247 11.75 -4.34 2.94
C ALA A 247 12.60 -5.35 3.72
N GLY A 248 12.18 -5.65 4.94
CA GLY A 248 12.85 -6.58 5.85
C GLY A 248 12.49 -8.03 5.56
N THR A 249 12.77 -8.90 6.53
CA THR A 249 12.35 -10.30 6.48
C THR A 249 10.89 -10.49 6.93
N ASN A 250 10.39 -11.72 6.78
CA ASN A 250 9.07 -12.17 7.24
C ASN A 250 7.91 -11.43 6.55
N ILE A 251 7.91 -11.46 5.22
CA ILE A 251 6.88 -10.88 4.36
C ILE A 251 6.17 -12.01 3.64
N LYS A 252 4.84 -12.08 3.77
CA LYS A 252 4.02 -13.15 3.20
C LYS A 252 2.85 -12.57 2.43
N LEU A 253 2.76 -12.90 1.15
CA LEU A 253 1.66 -12.61 0.24
C LEU A 253 0.99 -13.94 -0.11
N ILE A 254 -0.18 -14.22 0.46
CA ILE A 254 -0.84 -15.53 0.36
C ILE A 254 -2.26 -15.37 -0.18
N HIS A 255 -2.57 -16.00 -1.32
CA HIS A 255 -3.93 -16.03 -1.84
C HIS A 255 -4.54 -14.64 -2.07
N ASN A 256 -3.77 -13.71 -2.64
CA ASN A 256 -4.28 -12.38 -2.99
C ASN A 256 -4.59 -12.27 -4.49
N THR A 257 -5.33 -11.23 -4.85
CA THR A 257 -5.45 -10.78 -6.24
C THR A 257 -4.90 -9.37 -6.36
N LEU A 258 -3.90 -9.19 -7.23
CA LEU A 258 -3.25 -7.90 -7.48
C LEU A 258 -3.44 -7.53 -8.95
N ASP A 259 -4.29 -6.52 -9.21
CA ASP A 259 -4.78 -6.18 -10.55
C ASP A 259 -4.40 -4.76 -10.99
N GLN A 260 -3.41 -4.70 -11.89
CA GLN A 260 -2.84 -3.49 -12.46
C GLN A 260 -3.41 -3.09 -13.82
N ARG A 261 -4.47 -3.73 -14.32
CA ARG A 261 -5.12 -3.29 -15.59
C ARG A 261 -5.66 -1.84 -15.59
N GLY A 262 -5.65 -1.15 -14.45
CA GLY A 262 -6.12 0.23 -14.25
C GLY A 262 -4.96 1.20 -14.04
N ALA A 263 -3.73 0.69 -14.08
CA ALA A 263 -2.49 1.42 -13.91
C ALA A 263 -1.66 1.31 -15.20
N PRO A 264 -1.91 2.18 -16.21
CA PRO A 264 -1.12 2.20 -17.44
C PRO A 264 0.38 2.43 -17.20
N ASP A 265 0.72 3.22 -16.17
CA ASP A 265 2.07 3.46 -15.67
C ASP A 265 2.28 2.57 -14.43
N SER A 266 2.74 1.34 -14.67
CA SER A 266 2.93 0.34 -13.62
C SER A 266 4.28 -0.35 -13.71
N THR A 267 4.79 -0.78 -12.56
CA THR A 267 6.01 -1.58 -12.50
C THR A 267 5.67 -3.05 -12.40
N ALA A 268 5.17 -3.53 -11.26
CA ALA A 268 4.72 -4.91 -11.10
C ALA A 268 3.64 -5.09 -10.03
N PRO A 269 2.65 -5.98 -10.22
CA PRO A 269 1.72 -6.31 -9.15
C PRO A 269 2.46 -6.94 -7.95
N ILE A 270 3.53 -7.71 -8.16
CA ILE A 270 4.47 -8.07 -7.09
C ILE A 270 5.86 -7.54 -7.44
N PHE A 271 6.26 -6.48 -6.75
CA PHE A 271 7.57 -5.87 -6.82
C PHE A 271 8.33 -6.06 -5.50
N ASN A 272 9.49 -6.69 -5.54
CA ASN A 272 10.41 -6.76 -4.40
C ASN A 272 11.82 -6.53 -4.88
N ALA A 273 12.31 -5.31 -4.73
CA ALA A 273 13.64 -4.92 -5.15
C ALA A 273 14.19 -3.84 -4.20
N ASP A 274 15.08 -2.98 -4.67
CA ASP A 274 15.51 -1.77 -3.95
C ASP A 274 16.02 -2.05 -2.53
N GLY A 275 16.91 -3.06 -2.42
CA GLY A 275 17.50 -3.47 -1.14
C GLY A 275 16.57 -4.29 -0.25
N SER A 276 15.44 -4.76 -0.78
CA SER A 276 14.51 -5.63 -0.04
C SER A 276 15.07 -7.04 0.16
N LYS A 277 14.75 -7.62 1.32
CA LYS A 277 15.05 -9.02 1.63
C LYS A 277 13.99 -9.96 1.04
N ALA A 278 14.20 -11.26 1.23
CA ALA A 278 13.32 -12.31 0.70
C ALA A 278 11.87 -12.17 1.16
N LEU A 279 10.96 -12.45 0.22
CA LEU A 279 9.52 -12.52 0.44
C LEU A 279 9.00 -13.95 0.21
N TRP A 280 7.79 -14.21 0.72
CA TRP A 280 7.03 -15.43 0.43
C TRP A 280 5.76 -15.09 -0.33
N ALA A 281 5.71 -15.39 -1.63
CA ALA A 281 4.54 -15.20 -2.49
C ALA A 281 3.96 -16.57 -2.86
N GLU A 282 2.78 -16.86 -2.32
CA GLU A 282 2.11 -18.13 -2.50
C GLU A 282 0.69 -17.96 -3.01
N ASN A 283 0.37 -18.69 -4.08
CA ASN A 283 -0.99 -18.83 -4.59
C ASN A 283 -1.67 -17.47 -4.81
N ASN A 284 -0.98 -16.45 -5.32
CA ASN A 284 -1.60 -15.17 -5.67
C ASN A 284 -2.06 -15.18 -7.14
N LEU A 285 -3.16 -14.49 -7.44
CA LEU A 285 -3.56 -14.12 -8.79
C LEU A 285 -2.98 -12.74 -9.13
N VAL A 286 -2.23 -12.68 -10.22
CA VAL A 286 -1.44 -11.53 -10.61
C VAL A 286 -1.88 -11.10 -12.01
N VAL A 287 -2.34 -9.86 -12.14
CA VAL A 287 -2.91 -9.35 -13.39
C VAL A 287 -2.24 -8.03 -13.74
N GLY A 288 -1.59 -7.94 -14.90
CA GLY A 288 -0.99 -6.69 -15.36
C GLY A 288 0.49 -6.53 -15.05
N GLY A 289 0.92 -5.26 -15.13
CA GLY A 289 2.27 -4.77 -14.84
C GLY A 289 3.13 -4.57 -16.08
N GLY A 290 4.17 -3.75 -15.93
CA GLY A 290 5.32 -3.78 -16.83
C GLY A 290 5.88 -5.20 -16.87
N PHE A 291 6.22 -5.72 -15.69
CA PHE A 291 6.39 -7.14 -15.44
C PHE A 291 5.38 -7.62 -14.39
N SER A 292 4.81 -8.82 -14.53
CA SER A 292 3.86 -9.31 -13.52
C SER A 292 4.53 -9.68 -12.18
N LEU A 293 5.77 -10.19 -12.23
CA LEU A 293 6.59 -10.50 -11.07
C LEU A 293 7.97 -9.87 -11.27
N ARG A 294 8.37 -8.96 -10.37
CA ARG A 294 9.69 -8.34 -10.40
C ARG A 294 10.40 -8.52 -9.06
N ILE A 295 11.37 -9.44 -9.00
CA ILE A 295 11.92 -9.95 -7.73
C ILE A 295 13.46 -9.96 -7.75
N TYR A 296 14.04 -9.06 -6.97
CA TYR A 296 15.47 -8.82 -6.81
C TYR A 296 15.81 -8.66 -5.33
N ASP A 297 15.98 -9.79 -4.65
CA ASP A 297 16.34 -9.78 -3.23
C ASP A 297 17.82 -9.43 -3.03
N VAL A 298 18.14 -8.93 -1.82
CA VAL A 298 19.55 -8.77 -1.41
C VAL A 298 20.31 -10.10 -1.51
N ALA A 299 21.59 -10.01 -1.89
CA ALA A 299 22.44 -11.17 -2.10
C ALA A 299 22.45 -12.14 -0.90
N GLY A 300 22.33 -13.44 -1.18
CA GLY A 300 22.32 -14.50 -0.17
C GLY A 300 20.96 -14.74 0.48
N GLN A 301 19.95 -13.93 0.19
CA GLN A 301 18.54 -14.21 0.51
C GLN A 301 17.84 -14.84 -0.70
N LYS A 302 16.77 -15.59 -0.45
CA LYS A 302 15.99 -16.26 -1.50
C LYS A 302 14.50 -16.13 -1.21
N SER A 303 13.76 -15.51 -2.11
CA SER A 303 12.31 -15.50 -2.03
C SER A 303 11.76 -16.89 -2.29
N THR A 304 10.55 -17.14 -1.79
CA THR A 304 9.75 -18.30 -2.17
C THR A 304 8.60 -17.80 -3.01
N VAL A 305 8.53 -18.26 -4.26
CA VAL A 305 7.53 -17.85 -5.24
C VAL A 305 6.87 -19.12 -5.75
N ARG A 306 5.71 -19.45 -5.20
CA ARG A 306 5.06 -20.72 -5.51
C ARG A 306 3.58 -20.62 -5.78
N ASP A 307 3.11 -21.48 -6.67
CA ASP A 307 1.69 -21.69 -6.96
C ASP A 307 0.94 -20.43 -7.44
N ASN A 308 1.65 -19.34 -7.76
CA ASN A 308 1.05 -18.10 -8.24
C ASN A 308 0.52 -18.27 -9.67
N LYS A 309 -0.52 -17.52 -10.00
CA LYS A 309 -1.20 -17.54 -11.29
C LYS A 309 -1.10 -16.16 -11.91
N VAL A 310 -0.42 -16.06 -13.05
CA VAL A 310 -0.28 -14.81 -13.80
C VAL A 310 -1.24 -14.84 -14.98
N VAL A 311 -2.05 -13.81 -15.15
CA VAL A 311 -3.05 -13.77 -16.22
C VAL A 311 -2.39 -13.56 -17.57
N ASP A 312 -2.70 -14.45 -18.52
CA ASP A 312 -2.13 -14.45 -19.86
C ASP A 312 -2.36 -13.14 -20.62
N GLY A 313 -1.33 -12.66 -21.30
CA GLY A 313 -1.38 -11.43 -22.10
C GLY A 313 -1.65 -10.14 -21.32
N SER A 314 -1.57 -10.16 -19.98
CA SER A 314 -1.89 -8.98 -19.17
C SER A 314 -0.71 -8.03 -18.93
N TRP A 315 0.53 -8.48 -19.10
CA TRP A 315 1.76 -7.70 -18.89
C TRP A 315 2.18 -6.88 -20.12
N GLN A 316 3.01 -5.85 -19.92
CA GLN A 316 3.56 -5.03 -21.02
C GLN A 316 4.86 -5.61 -21.61
N TYR A 317 5.80 -6.04 -20.76
CA TYR A 317 7.13 -6.52 -21.18
C TYR A 317 7.25 -8.04 -21.05
N GLY A 318 6.85 -8.58 -19.90
CA GLY A 318 6.93 -10.02 -19.65
C GLY A 318 6.26 -10.42 -18.34
N PRO A 319 6.01 -11.72 -18.12
CA PRO A 319 5.39 -12.15 -16.87
C PRO A 319 6.38 -12.15 -15.69
N VAL A 320 7.69 -12.23 -15.92
CA VAL A 320 8.72 -12.30 -14.87
C VAL A 320 9.97 -11.53 -15.29
N ASN A 321 10.54 -10.79 -14.33
CA ASN A 321 11.89 -10.23 -14.37
C ASN A 321 12.50 -10.37 -12.97
N SER A 322 13.27 -11.43 -12.74
CA SER A 322 13.80 -11.80 -11.43
C SER A 322 15.26 -12.24 -11.48
N SER A 323 15.96 -12.18 -10.36
CA SER A 323 17.29 -12.77 -10.22
C SER A 323 17.33 -14.30 -10.39
N CYS A 324 16.18 -14.97 -10.28
CA CYS A 324 16.02 -16.42 -10.37
C CYS A 324 16.90 -17.25 -9.42
N ASN A 325 17.34 -16.65 -8.32
CA ASN A 325 17.94 -17.36 -7.19
C ASN A 325 16.91 -17.85 -6.16
N ASP A 326 15.61 -17.67 -6.46
CA ASP A 326 14.46 -17.94 -5.62
C ASP A 326 14.04 -19.41 -5.63
N GLN A 327 13.28 -19.82 -4.61
CA GLN A 327 12.54 -21.07 -4.62
C GLN A 327 11.30 -20.91 -5.50
N TRP A 328 11.35 -21.43 -6.72
CA TRP A 328 10.33 -21.23 -7.74
C TRP A 328 9.62 -22.54 -8.12
N SER A 329 8.31 -22.66 -7.89
CA SER A 329 7.57 -23.90 -8.20
C SER A 329 6.07 -23.67 -8.39
N GLY A 330 5.38 -24.52 -9.16
CA GLY A 330 3.90 -24.50 -9.27
C GLY A 330 3.26 -23.25 -9.90
N ASN A 331 4.06 -22.25 -10.27
CA ASN A 331 3.57 -21.03 -10.91
C ASN A 331 3.07 -21.32 -12.33
N ALA A 332 2.01 -20.65 -12.76
CA ALA A 332 1.41 -20.85 -14.08
C ALA A 332 0.89 -19.56 -14.71
N ILE A 333 0.90 -19.53 -16.04
CA ILE A 333 0.13 -18.57 -16.82
C ILE A 333 -1.29 -19.14 -16.99
N VAL A 334 -2.31 -18.31 -16.77
CA VAL A 334 -3.72 -18.73 -16.76
C VAL A 334 -4.64 -17.80 -17.54
N GLY A 335 -5.76 -18.33 -18.01
CA GLY A 335 -6.94 -17.55 -18.36
C GLY A 335 -7.85 -17.36 -17.14
N ILE A 336 -8.58 -16.24 -17.09
CA ILE A 336 -9.59 -15.97 -16.06
C ILE A 336 -10.92 -15.48 -16.66
N ASP A 337 -12.01 -15.63 -15.89
CA ASP A 337 -13.29 -14.95 -16.16
C ASP A 337 -13.34 -13.55 -15.52
N SER A 338 -14.48 -12.84 -15.66
CA SER A 338 -14.70 -11.52 -15.07
C SER A 338 -14.77 -11.51 -13.55
N ASP A 339 -14.96 -12.67 -12.93
CA ASP A 339 -15.07 -12.85 -11.47
C ASP A 339 -13.74 -13.32 -10.84
N TYR A 340 -12.65 -13.27 -11.61
CA TYR A 340 -11.31 -13.69 -11.19
C TYR A 340 -11.21 -15.20 -10.90
N ARG A 341 -12.05 -16.03 -11.53
CA ARG A 341 -11.90 -17.49 -11.52
C ARG A 341 -10.94 -17.91 -12.60
N VAL A 342 -10.03 -18.83 -12.27
CA VAL A 342 -9.17 -19.46 -13.27
C VAL A 342 -10.00 -20.38 -14.15
N THR A 343 -10.02 -20.10 -15.46
CA THR A 343 -10.78 -20.86 -16.46
C THR A 343 -9.91 -21.83 -17.25
N SER A 344 -8.61 -21.57 -17.32
CA SER A 344 -7.64 -22.44 -18.01
C SER A 344 -6.23 -22.25 -17.47
N VAL A 345 -5.43 -23.30 -17.54
CA VAL A 345 -3.97 -23.21 -17.41
C VAL A 345 -3.39 -23.15 -18.83
N VAL A 346 -2.74 -22.05 -19.17
CA VAL A 346 -2.13 -21.86 -20.49
C VAL A 346 -0.79 -22.59 -20.57
N ARG A 347 0.07 -22.37 -19.58
CA ARG A 347 1.39 -23.01 -19.46
C ARG A 347 1.97 -22.85 -18.06
N SER A 348 2.97 -23.65 -17.72
CA SER A 348 3.81 -23.37 -16.55
C SER A 348 4.53 -22.03 -16.71
N LEU A 349 4.73 -21.35 -15.58
CA LEU A 349 5.50 -20.12 -15.53
C LEU A 349 6.87 -20.44 -14.94
N ALA A 350 7.91 -20.39 -15.76
CA ALA A 350 9.29 -20.48 -15.31
C ALA A 350 9.77 -19.11 -14.80
N CYS A 351 10.79 -19.13 -13.93
CA CYS A 351 11.51 -17.91 -13.60
C CYS A 351 12.29 -17.42 -14.82
N SER A 352 12.34 -16.11 -15.04
CA SER A 352 13.15 -15.46 -16.05
C SER A 352 13.80 -14.19 -15.49
N GLY A 353 15.05 -13.95 -15.85
CA GLY A 353 15.81 -12.73 -15.53
C GLY A 353 15.89 -11.76 -16.68
#